data_AF-A0A377BC46-F1
#
_entry.id   AF-A0A377BC46-F1
#
_cell.length_a   1.000
_cell.length_b   1.000
_cell.length_c   1.000
_cell.angle_alpha   90.00
_cell.angle_beta   90.00
_cell.angle_gamma   90.00
#
_symmetry.space_group_name_H-M   'P 1'
#
loop_
_entity.id
_entity.type
_entity.pdbx_description
1 polymer ?
#
loop_
_entity_poly.entity_id
_entity_poly.type
_entity_poly.pdbx_seq_one_letter_code
_entity_poly.pdbx_strand_id
1 'polypeptide(L)'
;MPMMFFGFDLTEFIAAEGEIPSPARTPLLMYLLYRIRNSIDGKRRVIQCFDEFHAYLDDPVLKLEIKRGIKTDRKKDAIYLFSTQEPNDALASSIGKTVMSQTPSKICLRDPDASRKDYSFLTDAEFEVLSKIPEHSRQFLVKQGSQSALATFNLNINGSNTPERDEIEKNNIISILSGEPQNAELAEELIEKYGPEPENWIEEYWRLCRH
;
A
#
# COMPACT_ATOMS: atom_id res chain seq x y z
N MET A 1 -22.43 7.49 8.06
CA MET A 1 -22.21 7.43 6.60
C MET A 1 -21.24 6.28 6.33
N PRO A 2 -21.44 5.50 5.26
CA PRO A 2 -20.50 4.45 4.89
C PRO A 2 -19.14 5.06 4.53
N MET A 3 -18.08 4.30 4.78
CA MET A 3 -16.73 4.61 4.32
C MET A 3 -16.71 4.50 2.79
N MET A 4 -16.09 5.46 2.12
CA MET A 4 -15.99 5.49 0.65
C MET A 4 -14.53 5.26 0.25
N PHE A 5 -14.31 4.30 -0.64
CA PHE A 5 -12.99 3.98 -1.18
C PHE A 5 -12.91 4.41 -2.64
N PHE A 6 -11.78 4.98 -3.02
CA PHE A 6 -11.43 5.29 -4.40
C PHE A 6 -10.06 4.69 -4.68
N GLY A 7 -9.97 3.88 -5.72
CA GLY A 7 -8.70 3.41 -6.29
C GLY A 7 -8.46 4.09 -7.63
N PHE A 8 -7.21 4.48 -7.88
CA PHE A 8 -6.78 4.95 -9.19
C PHE A 8 -5.67 4.01 -9.65
N ASP A 9 -5.93 3.29 -10.74
CA ASP A 9 -4.86 2.53 -11.40
C ASP A 9 -3.96 3.52 -12.13
N LEU A 10 -2.69 3.53 -11.75
CA LEU A 10 -1.65 4.41 -12.28
C LEU A 10 -0.51 3.63 -12.93
N THR A 11 -0.68 2.32 -13.13
CA THR A 11 0.37 1.39 -13.56
C THR A 11 1.01 1.86 -14.87
N GLU A 12 0.23 2.24 -15.88
CA GLU A 12 0.74 2.73 -17.17
C GLU A 12 1.41 4.12 -17.09
N PHE A 13 1.21 4.85 -16.00
CA PHE A 13 1.75 6.20 -15.79
C PHE A 13 2.93 6.21 -14.82
N ILE A 14 3.20 5.12 -14.11
CA ILE A 14 4.38 4.97 -13.26
C ILE A 14 5.50 4.40 -14.13
N ALA A 15 6.60 5.14 -14.26
CA ALA A 15 7.76 4.71 -15.01
C ALA A 15 8.71 3.94 -14.08
N ALA A 16 9.29 2.84 -14.57
CA ALA A 16 10.36 2.16 -13.85
C ALA A 16 11.63 3.03 -13.82
N GLU A 17 12.57 2.68 -12.95
CA GLU A 17 13.85 3.39 -12.88
C GLU A 17 14.56 3.36 -14.24
N GLY A 18 14.92 4.55 -14.75
CA GLY A 18 15.59 4.71 -16.03
C GLY A 18 14.67 4.80 -17.25
N GLU A 19 13.35 4.65 -17.08
CA GLU A 19 12.38 4.84 -18.16
C GLU A 19 11.95 6.30 -18.31
N ILE A 20 11.57 6.70 -19.53
CA ILE A 20 11.00 8.02 -19.79
C ILE A 20 9.50 7.95 -19.46
N PRO A 21 9.02 8.68 -18.44
CA PRO A 21 7.61 8.64 -18.09
C PRO A 21 6.74 9.23 -19.20
N SER A 22 5.50 8.74 -19.30
CA SER A 22 4.50 9.32 -20.19
C SER A 22 4.38 10.84 -19.98
N PRO A 23 4.36 11.67 -21.04
CA PRO A 23 4.20 13.11 -20.90
C PRO A 23 2.85 13.50 -20.27
N ALA A 24 1.88 12.58 -20.23
CA ALA A 24 0.60 12.77 -19.57
C ALA A 24 0.64 12.51 -18.05
N ARG A 25 1.70 11.88 -17.52
CA ARG A 25 1.82 11.49 -16.11
C ARG A 25 1.66 12.66 -15.16
N THR A 26 2.50 13.69 -15.30
CA THR A 26 2.48 14.87 -14.42
C THR A 26 1.11 15.58 -14.42
N PRO A 27 0.52 15.97 -15.58
CA PRO A 27 -0.77 16.65 -15.58
C PRO A 27 -1.91 15.78 -15.05
N LEU A 28 -1.91 14.47 -15.32
CA LEU A 28 -2.88 13.54 -14.75
C LEU A 28 -2.80 13.52 -13.22
N LEU A 29 -1.62 13.29 -12.66
CA LEU A 29 -1.40 13.22 -11.22
C LEU A 29 -1.69 14.55 -10.53
N MET A 30 -1.32 15.68 -11.14
CA MET A 30 -1.70 17.01 -10.64
C MET A 30 -3.22 17.20 -10.56
N TYR A 31 -3.96 16.75 -11.58
CA TYR A 31 -5.41 16.83 -11.58
C TYR A 31 -6.02 15.96 -10.48
N LEU A 32 -5.56 14.71 -10.34
CA LEU A 32 -6.03 13.82 -9.28
C LEU A 32 -5.75 14.40 -7.89
N LEU A 33 -4.52 14.88 -7.65
CA LEU A 33 -4.14 15.53 -6.39
C LEU A 33 -4.96 16.80 -6.13
N TYR A 34 -5.29 17.58 -7.15
CA TYR A 34 -6.18 18.74 -7.05
C TYR A 34 -7.59 18.33 -6.57
N ARG A 35 -8.17 17.28 -7.17
CA ARG A 35 -9.50 16.77 -6.82
C ARG A 35 -9.53 16.20 -5.40
N ILE A 36 -8.52 15.41 -5.02
CA ILE A 36 -8.37 14.88 -3.67
C ILE A 36 -8.24 16.02 -2.67
N ARG A 37 -7.35 16.99 -2.91
CA ARG A 37 -7.16 18.14 -2.03
C ARG A 37 -8.44 18.94 -1.79
N ASN A 38 -9.25 19.14 -2.83
CA ASN A 38 -10.53 19.84 -2.70
C ASN A 38 -11.54 19.06 -1.84
N SER A 39 -11.42 17.74 -1.75
CA SER A 39 -12.25 16.92 -0.85
C SER A 39 -11.82 17.00 0.61
N ILE A 40 -10.57 17.41 0.88
CA ILE A 40 -10.03 17.60 2.23
C ILE A 40 -10.49 18.98 2.76
N ASP A 41 -11.74 19.03 3.22
CA ASP A 41 -12.38 20.24 3.78
C ASP A 41 -12.43 20.25 5.32
N GLY A 42 -11.97 19.17 5.98
CA GLY A 42 -11.96 19.02 7.44
C GLY A 42 -13.28 18.52 8.04
N LYS A 43 -14.32 18.27 7.24
CA LYS A 43 -15.60 17.72 7.74
C LYS A 43 -15.57 16.20 7.86
N ARG A 44 -14.72 15.53 7.08
CA ARG A 44 -14.51 14.08 7.11
C ARG A 44 -13.02 13.78 7.04
N ARG A 45 -12.61 12.73 7.76
CA ARG A 45 -11.25 12.21 7.67
C ARG A 45 -11.00 11.66 6.27
N VAL A 46 -9.89 12.08 5.67
CA VAL A 46 -9.41 11.54 4.40
C VAL A 46 -8.10 10.79 4.66
N ILE A 47 -8.01 9.55 4.18
CA ILE A 47 -6.77 8.76 4.21
C ILE A 47 -6.28 8.70 2.76
N GLN A 48 -5.19 9.40 2.48
CA GLN A 48 -4.58 9.40 1.16
C GLN A 48 -3.41 8.41 1.16
N CYS A 49 -3.56 7.33 0.39
CA CYS A 49 -2.53 6.30 0.23
C CYS A 49 -1.75 6.55 -1.06
N PHE A 50 -0.43 6.47 -0.96
CA PHE A 50 0.49 6.43 -2.10
C PHE A 50 1.18 5.08 -2.03
N ASP A 51 0.76 4.18 -2.91
CA ASP A 51 1.45 2.92 -3.12
C ASP A 51 2.60 3.10 -4.10
N GLU A 52 3.67 2.33 -3.94
CA GLU A 52 4.96 2.57 -4.62
C GLU A 52 5.42 4.04 -4.54
N PHE A 53 5.48 4.55 -3.31
CA PHE A 53 5.78 5.95 -3.04
C PHE A 53 7.09 6.44 -3.69
N HIS A 54 8.10 5.57 -3.79
CA HIS A 54 9.38 5.91 -4.42
C HIS A 54 9.19 6.38 -5.87
N ALA A 55 8.22 5.80 -6.59
CA ALA A 55 7.93 6.14 -7.97
C ALA A 55 7.52 7.60 -8.15
N TYR A 56 6.93 8.26 -7.15
CA TYR A 56 6.48 9.66 -7.25
C TYR A 56 7.59 10.68 -6.98
N LEU A 57 8.78 10.22 -6.57
CA LEU A 57 9.86 11.07 -6.07
C LEU A 57 10.80 11.56 -7.16
N ASP A 58 10.65 11.11 -8.40
CA ASP A 58 11.39 11.60 -9.55
C ASP A 58 10.82 12.95 -10.03
N ASP A 59 9.49 13.10 -10.07
CA ASP A 59 8.78 14.30 -10.54
C ASP A 59 8.87 15.47 -9.53
N PRO A 60 9.51 16.61 -9.91
CA PRO A 60 9.64 17.79 -9.06
C PRO A 60 8.32 18.40 -8.59
N VAL A 61 7.28 18.36 -9.42
CA VAL A 61 5.97 18.94 -9.11
C VAL A 61 5.27 18.09 -8.07
N LEU A 62 5.28 16.76 -8.25
CA LEU A 62 4.64 15.83 -7.31
C LEU A 62 5.32 15.86 -5.94
N LYS A 63 6.66 15.89 -5.91
CA LYS A 63 7.42 16.09 -4.67
C LYS A 63 6.96 17.31 -3.89
N LEU A 64 6.76 18.45 -4.57
CA LEU A 64 6.32 19.69 -3.92
C LEU A 64 4.88 19.58 -3.39
N GLU A 65 3.99 18.99 -4.18
CA GLU A 65 2.58 18.80 -3.80
C GLU A 65 2.43 17.86 -2.60
N ILE A 66 3.16 16.74 -2.59
CA ILE A 66 3.19 15.79 -1.46
C ILE A 66 3.78 16.47 -0.22
N LYS A 67 4.93 17.14 -0.35
CA LYS A 67 5.58 17.85 0.76
C LYS A 67 4.69 18.94 1.36
N ARG A 68 3.89 19.64 0.54
CA ARG A 68 2.87 20.57 1.00
C ARG A 68 1.78 19.82 1.75
N GLY A 69 1.18 18.81 1.12
CA GLY A 69 0.04 18.06 1.64
C GLY A 69 0.29 17.46 3.02
N ILE A 70 1.40 16.74 3.22
CA ILE A 70 1.74 16.14 4.53
C ILE A 70 1.84 17.17 5.66
N LYS A 71 2.14 18.44 5.37
CA LYS A 71 2.21 19.52 6.37
C LYS A 71 0.90 20.27 6.54
N THR A 72 0.17 20.52 5.46
CA THR A 72 -1.01 21.39 5.46
C THR A 72 -2.29 20.62 5.70
N ASP A 73 -2.43 19.48 5.03
CA ASP A 73 -3.71 18.78 4.90
C ASP A 73 -4.00 17.99 6.19
N ARG A 74 -2.95 17.65 6.95
CA ARG A 74 -3.06 17.14 8.34
C ARG A 74 -3.87 18.06 9.26
N LYS A 75 -3.84 19.38 9.06
CA LYS A 75 -4.62 20.34 9.86
C LYS A 75 -6.13 20.23 9.59
N LYS A 76 -6.51 19.58 8.50
CA LYS A 76 -7.88 19.31 8.07
C LYS A 76 -8.23 17.83 8.18
N ASP A 77 -7.63 17.15 9.15
CA ASP A 77 -7.91 15.75 9.46
C ASP A 77 -7.60 14.77 8.31
N ALA A 78 -6.60 15.09 7.48
CA ALA A 78 -6.06 14.15 6.50
C ALA A 78 -4.90 13.32 7.08
N ILE A 79 -4.88 12.04 6.72
CA ILE A 79 -3.78 11.10 6.98
C ILE A 79 -3.13 10.75 5.65
N TYR A 80 -1.80 10.76 5.62
CA TYR A 80 -1.01 10.30 4.49
C TYR A 80 -0.40 8.95 4.84
N LEU A 81 -0.61 7.96 3.98
CA LEU A 81 -0.02 6.64 4.05
C LEU A 81 0.90 6.47 2.84
N PHE A 82 2.16 6.15 3.10
CA PHE A 82 3.16 5.87 2.08
C PHE A 82 3.57 4.41 2.19
N SER A 83 3.42 3.67 1.10
CA SER A 83 3.90 2.29 0.95
C SER A 83 5.08 2.30 -0.03
N THR A 84 6.12 1.54 0.27
CA THR A 84 7.29 1.36 -0.62
C THR A 84 8.02 0.09 -0.24
N GLN A 85 8.54 -0.61 -1.24
CA GLN A 85 9.47 -1.73 -1.08
C GLN A 85 10.92 -1.22 -0.91
N GLU A 86 11.18 0.02 -1.33
CA GLU A 86 12.48 0.67 -1.29
C GLU A 86 12.47 1.85 -0.30
N PRO A 87 12.65 1.60 1.01
CA PRO A 87 12.62 2.68 2.00
C PRO A 87 13.80 3.65 1.83
N ASN A 88 14.95 3.17 1.35
CA ASN A 88 16.14 3.98 1.15
C ASN A 88 15.95 5.08 0.11
N ASP A 89 15.25 4.80 -0.97
CA ASP A 89 15.01 5.76 -2.06
C ASP A 89 14.11 6.90 -1.59
N ALA A 90 13.09 6.55 -0.80
CA ALA A 90 12.27 7.53 -0.10
C ALA A 90 13.10 8.39 0.87
N LEU A 91 14.03 7.79 1.62
CA LEU A 91 14.91 8.47 2.57
C LEU A 91 15.94 9.39 1.90
N ALA A 92 16.54 8.94 0.80
CA ALA A 92 17.55 9.65 0.04
C ALA A 92 16.98 10.82 -0.78
N SER A 93 15.66 10.81 -1.04
CA SER A 93 14.98 11.87 -1.76
C SER A 93 15.10 13.25 -1.09
N SER A 94 14.94 14.31 -1.89
CA SER A 94 14.99 15.70 -1.39
C SER A 94 13.88 16.05 -0.37
N ILE A 95 12.87 15.19 -0.24
CA ILE A 95 11.79 15.33 0.76
C ILE A 95 11.85 14.29 1.87
N GLY A 96 12.81 13.34 1.84
CA GLY A 96 12.91 12.21 2.75
C GLY A 96 12.92 12.61 4.23
N LYS A 97 13.71 13.62 4.61
CA LYS A 97 13.69 14.18 5.98
C LYS A 97 12.31 14.68 6.40
N THR A 98 11.56 15.28 5.48
CA THR A 98 10.20 15.76 5.77
C THR A 98 9.25 14.59 5.92
N VAL A 99 9.28 13.63 4.98
CA VAL A 99 8.46 12.41 5.04
C VAL A 99 8.67 11.73 6.38
N MET A 100 9.92 11.43 6.76
CA MET A 100 10.27 10.77 8.02
C MET A 100 9.79 11.51 9.27
N SER A 101 9.89 12.83 9.27
CA SER A 101 9.42 13.66 10.39
C SER A 101 7.89 13.72 10.47
N GLN A 102 7.20 13.61 9.33
CA GLN A 102 5.74 13.65 9.26
C GLN A 102 5.08 12.27 9.33
N THR A 103 5.85 11.18 9.27
CA THR A 103 5.42 9.79 9.44
C THR A 103 5.94 9.20 10.77
N PRO A 104 5.47 9.68 11.94
CA PRO A 104 5.95 9.17 13.22
C PRO A 104 5.62 7.69 13.44
N SER A 105 4.55 7.21 12.82
CA SER A 105 4.15 5.80 12.79
C SER A 105 4.73 5.10 11.57
N LYS A 106 5.27 3.90 11.76
CA LYS A 106 5.87 3.05 10.73
C LYS A 106 5.41 1.61 10.95
N ILE A 107 5.09 0.94 9.86
CA ILE A 107 4.76 -0.49 9.82
C ILE A 107 5.83 -1.11 8.92
N CYS A 108 6.71 -1.93 9.49
CA CYS A 108 7.78 -2.60 8.78
C CYS A 108 7.42 -4.09 8.69
N LEU A 109 7.20 -4.55 7.46
CA LEU A 109 6.92 -5.95 7.15
C LEU A 109 8.22 -6.75 7.09
N ARG A 110 8.12 -8.08 6.97
CA ARG A 110 9.30 -8.92 6.72
C ARG A 110 10.01 -8.43 5.46
N ASP A 111 11.31 -8.28 5.58
CA ASP A 111 12.21 -7.95 4.48
C ASP A 111 13.43 -8.88 4.61
N PRO A 112 13.54 -9.92 3.77
CA PRO A 112 14.63 -10.90 3.84
C PRO A 112 15.98 -10.31 3.44
N ASP A 113 15.97 -9.21 2.68
CA ASP A 113 17.15 -8.54 2.15
C ASP A 113 17.48 -7.26 2.95
N ALA A 114 16.78 -7.03 4.07
CA ALA A 114 16.90 -5.85 4.89
C ALA A 114 18.37 -5.58 5.29
N SER A 115 18.87 -4.40 4.92
CA SER A 115 20.13 -3.90 5.44
C SER A 115 19.91 -2.84 6.52
N ARG A 116 20.89 -2.71 7.43
CA ARG A 116 20.84 -1.69 8.48
C ARG A 116 20.72 -0.26 7.93
N LYS A 117 21.22 -0.03 6.72
CA LYS A 117 21.17 1.26 6.02
C LYS A 117 19.74 1.61 5.63
N ASP A 118 19.02 0.64 5.05
CA ASP A 118 17.63 0.78 4.58
C ASP A 118 16.69 1.16 5.72
N TYR A 119 16.95 0.61 6.90
CA TYR A 119 16.20 0.86 8.12
C TYR A 119 16.96 1.73 9.12
N SER A 120 17.71 2.73 8.62
CA SER A 120 18.48 3.69 9.44
C SER A 120 17.68 4.34 10.58
N PHE A 121 16.36 4.41 10.46
CA PHE A 121 15.42 4.96 11.44
C PHE A 121 14.99 4.01 12.56
N LEU A 122 15.35 2.73 12.49
CA LEU A 122 15.19 1.76 13.57
C LEU A 122 16.41 1.78 14.49
N THR A 123 16.19 1.44 15.75
CA THR A 123 17.28 1.05 16.67
C THR A 123 17.82 -0.32 16.29
N ASP A 124 19.00 -0.68 16.79
CA ASP A 124 19.61 -1.96 16.46
C ASP A 124 18.78 -3.16 16.96
N ALA A 125 18.13 -3.04 18.12
CA ALA A 125 17.21 -4.06 18.63
C ALA A 125 15.94 -4.17 17.79
N GLU A 126 15.37 -3.04 17.33
CA GLU A 126 14.21 -3.05 16.43
C GLU A 126 14.54 -3.70 15.08
N PHE A 127 15.72 -3.38 14.55
CA PHE A 127 16.20 -3.98 13.31
C PHE A 127 16.45 -5.48 13.46
N GLU A 128 17.05 -5.93 14.57
CA GLU A 128 17.24 -7.35 14.85
C GLU A 128 15.91 -8.12 14.89
N VAL A 129 14.86 -7.53 15.48
CA VAL A 129 13.52 -8.12 15.48
C VAL A 129 12.96 -8.20 14.06
N LEU A 130 13.06 -7.12 13.27
CA LEU A 130 12.59 -7.07 11.89
C LEU A 130 13.23 -8.17 11.02
N SER A 131 14.55 -8.32 11.07
CA SER A 131 15.30 -9.30 10.29
C SER A 131 15.02 -10.76 10.68
N LYS A 132 14.40 -10.98 11.86
CA LYS A 132 14.07 -12.32 12.37
C LYS A 132 12.59 -12.68 12.20
N ILE A 133 11.78 -11.81 11.59
CA ILE A 133 10.37 -12.11 11.33
C ILE A 133 10.26 -13.37 10.45
N PRO A 134 9.58 -14.44 10.92
CA PRO A 134 9.46 -15.66 10.13
C PRO A 134 8.58 -15.47 8.89
N GLU A 135 8.90 -16.25 7.86
CA GLU A 135 8.06 -16.45 6.68
C GLU A 135 6.62 -16.83 7.07
N HIS A 136 5.64 -16.28 6.35
CA HIS A 136 4.20 -16.55 6.54
C HIS A 136 3.64 -16.27 7.96
N SER A 137 4.43 -15.70 8.87
CA SER A 137 4.00 -15.38 10.24
C SER A 137 2.95 -14.28 10.32
N ARG A 138 2.82 -13.47 9.25
CA ARG A 138 2.04 -12.23 9.21
C ARG A 138 2.45 -11.22 10.28
N GLN A 139 3.63 -11.41 10.86
CA GLN A 139 4.17 -10.50 11.84
C GLN A 139 4.75 -9.26 11.16
N PHE A 140 4.68 -8.15 11.87
CA PHE A 140 5.25 -6.88 11.44
C PHE A 140 5.66 -6.06 12.66
N LEU A 141 6.70 -5.26 12.49
CA LEU A 141 7.12 -4.30 13.49
C LEU A 141 6.28 -3.03 13.32
N VAL A 142 5.55 -2.62 14.37
CA VAL A 142 4.95 -1.29 14.45
C VAL A 142 5.82 -0.40 15.32
N LYS A 143 6.22 0.76 14.80
CA LYS A 143 6.98 1.78 15.55
C LYS A 143 6.19 3.09 15.55
N GLN A 144 6.06 3.70 16.72
CA GLN A 144 5.49 5.04 16.86
C GLN A 144 6.37 5.88 17.79
N GLY A 145 7.10 6.83 17.20
CA GLY A 145 8.08 7.63 17.96
C GLY A 145 9.17 6.75 18.56
N SER A 146 9.28 6.73 19.89
CA SER A 146 10.24 5.93 20.64
C SER A 146 9.74 4.54 21.05
N GLN A 147 8.48 4.22 20.78
CA GLN A 147 7.88 2.94 21.13
C GLN A 147 7.79 2.04 19.91
N SER A 148 7.95 0.74 20.12
CA SER A 148 7.74 -0.27 19.10
C SER A 148 7.18 -1.55 19.70
N ALA A 149 6.48 -2.32 18.86
CA ALA A 149 5.92 -3.61 19.19
C ALA A 149 5.95 -4.53 17.96
N LEU A 150 6.10 -5.82 18.21
CA LEU A 150 5.83 -6.84 17.20
C LEU A 150 4.33 -7.16 17.25
N ALA A 151 3.65 -6.98 16.12
CA ALA A 151 2.23 -7.27 15.95
C ALA A 151 2.06 -8.39 14.92
N THR A 152 0.86 -8.96 14.85
CA THR A 152 0.48 -9.96 13.84
C THR A 152 -0.78 -9.50 13.14
N PHE A 153 -0.80 -9.50 11.81
CA PHE A 153 -2.02 -9.21 11.07
C PHE A 153 -3.05 -10.30 11.34
N ASN A 154 -4.16 -9.88 11.93
CA ASN A 154 -5.33 -10.72 12.06
C ASN A 154 -6.15 -10.63 10.77
N LEU A 155 -6.05 -11.67 9.95
CA LEU A 155 -6.85 -11.85 8.74
C LEU A 155 -8.07 -12.75 8.98
N ASN A 156 -8.38 -13.08 10.24
CA ASN A 156 -9.56 -13.86 10.54
C ASN A 156 -10.80 -13.05 10.19
N ILE A 157 -11.71 -13.68 9.45
CA ILE A 157 -12.99 -13.08 9.10
C ILE A 157 -13.88 -13.22 10.33
N ASN A 158 -14.18 -12.10 10.99
CA ASN A 158 -15.06 -12.09 12.16
C ASN A 158 -16.46 -12.55 11.73
N GLY A 159 -16.86 -13.78 12.04
CA GLY A 159 -18.23 -14.21 11.78
C GLY A 159 -18.53 -15.71 11.77
N SER A 160 -17.55 -16.60 11.64
CA SER A 160 -17.81 -18.04 11.64
C SER A 160 -17.31 -18.74 12.91
N ASN A 161 -18.11 -19.67 13.44
CA ASN A 161 -17.72 -20.55 14.54
C ASN A 161 -16.95 -21.78 14.03
N THR A 162 -16.38 -21.71 12.83
CA THR A 162 -15.77 -22.85 12.12
C THR A 162 -14.42 -22.44 11.52
N PRO A 163 -13.29 -22.69 12.23
CA PRO A 163 -11.95 -22.25 11.81
C PRO A 163 -11.56 -22.66 10.38
N GLU A 164 -11.99 -23.84 9.91
CA GLU A 164 -11.70 -24.33 8.55
C GLU A 164 -12.37 -23.50 7.45
N ARG A 165 -13.60 -23.00 7.70
CA ARG A 165 -14.31 -22.15 6.72
C ARG A 165 -13.69 -20.77 6.65
N ASP A 166 -13.28 -20.21 7.79
CA ASP A 166 -12.58 -18.92 7.83
C ASP A 166 -11.28 -18.97 7.05
N GLU A 167 -10.57 -20.10 7.10
CA GLU A 167 -9.33 -20.27 6.33
C GLU A 167 -9.56 -20.34 4.83
N ILE A 168 -10.57 -21.09 4.38
CA ILE A 168 -10.94 -21.16 2.96
C ILE A 168 -11.37 -19.78 2.45
N GLU A 169 -12.26 -19.12 3.18
CA GLU A 169 -12.77 -17.80 2.79
C GLU A 169 -11.65 -16.75 2.79
N LYS A 170 -10.76 -16.78 3.78
CA LYS A 170 -9.55 -15.96 3.80
C LYS A 170 -8.66 -16.23 2.58
N ASN A 171 -8.39 -17.48 2.24
CA ASN A 171 -7.55 -17.83 1.08
C ASN A 171 -8.19 -17.39 -0.24
N ASN A 172 -9.51 -17.52 -0.37
CA ASN A 172 -10.28 -17.02 -1.50
C ASN A 172 -10.19 -15.49 -1.65
N ILE A 173 -10.24 -14.75 -0.53
CA ILE A 173 -10.05 -13.28 -0.56
C ILE A 173 -8.60 -12.94 -0.92
N ILE A 174 -7.63 -13.63 -0.32
CA ILE A 174 -6.20 -13.39 -0.59
C ILE A 174 -5.86 -13.65 -2.06
N SER A 175 -6.43 -14.67 -2.70
CA SER A 175 -6.13 -14.96 -4.11
C SER A 175 -6.57 -13.83 -5.04
N ILE A 176 -7.68 -13.17 -4.73
CA ILE A 176 -8.15 -11.98 -5.45
C ILE A 176 -7.24 -10.78 -5.18
N LEU A 177 -6.81 -10.61 -3.93
CA LEU A 177 -6.00 -9.46 -3.51
C LEU A 177 -4.51 -9.57 -3.84
N SER A 178 -4.00 -10.77 -4.17
CA SER A 178 -2.55 -10.96 -4.41
C SER A 178 -2.05 -10.31 -5.69
N GLY A 179 -2.94 -9.94 -6.62
CA GLY A 179 -2.59 -9.20 -7.84
C GLY A 179 -1.62 -9.96 -8.75
N GLU A 180 -1.52 -11.28 -8.62
CA GLU A 180 -0.63 -12.09 -9.46
C GLU A 180 -1.10 -12.04 -10.92
N PRO A 181 -0.21 -11.76 -11.89
CA PRO A 181 -0.61 -11.66 -13.30
C PRO A 181 -1.36 -12.90 -13.82
N GLN A 182 -0.94 -14.09 -13.37
CA GLN A 182 -1.58 -15.36 -13.73
C GLN A 182 -3.03 -15.44 -13.22
N ASN A 183 -3.29 -14.92 -12.02
CA ASN A 183 -4.64 -14.88 -11.45
C ASN A 183 -5.51 -13.83 -12.16
N ALA A 184 -4.92 -12.71 -12.60
CA ALA A 184 -5.63 -11.71 -13.39
C ALA A 184 -6.02 -12.26 -14.78
N GLU A 185 -5.09 -12.89 -15.49
CA GLU A 185 -5.34 -13.56 -16.78
C GLU A 185 -6.44 -14.62 -16.64
N LEU A 186 -6.36 -15.45 -15.60
CA LEU A 186 -7.40 -16.44 -15.32
C LEU A 186 -8.77 -15.81 -15.08
N ALA A 187 -8.84 -14.70 -14.34
CA ALA A 187 -10.10 -14.00 -14.12
C ALA A 187 -10.67 -13.44 -15.43
N GLU A 188 -9.82 -12.87 -16.30
CA GLU A 188 -10.23 -12.38 -17.62
C GLU A 188 -10.78 -13.50 -18.51
N GLU A 189 -10.11 -14.65 -18.59
CA GLU A 189 -10.60 -15.82 -19.34
C GLU A 189 -11.97 -16.29 -18.86
N LEU A 190 -12.18 -16.30 -17.54
CA LEU A 190 -13.45 -16.71 -16.95
C LEU A 190 -14.55 -15.67 -17.19
N ILE A 191 -14.21 -14.37 -17.17
CA ILE A 191 -15.12 -13.27 -17.51
C ILE A 191 -15.55 -13.36 -18.98
N GLU A 192 -14.63 -13.67 -19.90
CA GLU A 192 -14.97 -13.87 -21.31
C GLU A 192 -15.93 -15.06 -21.51
N LYS A 193 -15.75 -16.13 -20.73
CA LYS A 193 -16.53 -17.36 -20.85
C LYS A 193 -17.91 -17.29 -20.18
N TYR A 194 -18.01 -16.65 -19.03
CA TYR A 194 -19.20 -16.68 -18.17
C TYR A 194 -19.86 -15.30 -17.98
N GLY A 195 -19.30 -14.26 -18.58
CA GLY A 195 -19.78 -12.88 -18.50
C GLY A 195 -19.15 -12.07 -17.35
N PRO A 196 -19.40 -10.75 -17.31
CA PRO A 196 -18.72 -9.83 -16.39
C PRO A 196 -19.17 -9.92 -14.93
N GLU A 197 -20.34 -10.53 -14.66
CA GLU A 197 -20.89 -10.63 -13.31
C GLU A 197 -20.09 -11.64 -12.47
N PRO A 198 -19.45 -11.23 -11.36
CA PRO A 198 -18.60 -12.10 -10.55
C PRO A 198 -19.27 -13.38 -10.07
N GLU A 199 -20.58 -13.31 -9.80
CA GLU A 199 -21.42 -14.44 -9.37
C GLU A 199 -21.35 -15.63 -10.34
N ASN A 200 -21.03 -15.39 -11.62
CA ASN A 200 -21.00 -16.42 -12.65
C ASN A 200 -19.68 -17.20 -12.72
N TRP A 201 -18.58 -16.64 -12.17
CA TRP A 201 -17.23 -17.20 -12.37
C TRP A 201 -16.37 -17.30 -11.11
N ILE A 202 -16.71 -16.60 -10.03
CA ILE A 202 -15.84 -16.48 -8.86
C ILE A 202 -15.60 -17.82 -8.14
N GLU A 203 -16.58 -18.73 -8.12
CA GLU A 203 -16.40 -20.06 -7.54
C GLU A 203 -15.40 -20.91 -8.35
N GLU A 204 -15.47 -20.81 -9.68
CA GLU A 204 -14.56 -21.53 -10.58
C GLU A 204 -13.15 -20.95 -10.51
N TYR A 205 -13.03 -19.62 -10.43
CA TYR A 205 -11.77 -18.93 -10.15
C TYR A 205 -11.13 -19.45 -8.86
N TRP A 206 -11.87 -19.47 -7.74
CA TRP A 206 -11.35 -20.00 -6.47
C TRP A 206 -11.02 -21.49 -6.52
N ARG A 207 -11.69 -22.28 -7.37
CA ARG A 207 -11.35 -23.69 -7.57
C ARG A 207 -10.01 -23.86 -8.30
N LEU A 208 -9.70 -22.96 -9.23
CA LEU A 208 -8.51 -23.00 -10.07
C LEU A 208 -7.27 -22.35 -9.41
N CYS A 209 -7.46 -21.34 -8.56
CA CYS A 209 -6.37 -20.70 -7.79
C CYS A 209 -5.91 -21.50 -6.56
N ARG A 210 -6.65 -22.51 -6.10
CA ARG A 210 -6.26 -23.33 -4.94
C ARG A 210 -5.15 -24.31 -5.32
N HIS A 211 -3.94 -24.06 -4.79
CA HIS A 211 -2.86 -25.05 -4.70
C HIS A 211 -3.06 -25.98 -3.49
#